data_AF-A0A0S1Y255-F1
#
_entry.id   AF-A0A0S1Y255-F1
#
_cell.length_a   1.000
_cell.length_b   1.000
_cell.length_c   1.000
_cell.angle_alpha   90.00
_cell.angle_beta   90.00
_cell.angle_gamma   90.00
#
_symmetry.space_group_name_H-M   'P 1'
#
loop_
_entity.id
_entity.type
_entity.pdbx_description
1 polymer ?
#
loop_
_entity_poly.entity_id
_entity_poly.type
_entity_poly.pdbx_seq_one_letter_code
_entity_poly.pdbx_strand_id
1 'polypeptide(L)'
;MLADLFCKRVDNYGDIGVCWRLARQLTAEHGWRVRLWVDDLPALRRLAPDTDPHADRQTVAGVDVLAWRDTLTGLPAPGDVVIEAFACDPPAAFREAMRASQPLWLNLEYLSAEDWVASCHGLPSLQPDGLSKYFFFPGFTPDTGGLPRERGLSARRDALQRQRGAQRDFLAGLGLSAATLAHWESGALLTTLFCYPDAPVDALPAGLFAPARTPLGGAWSDGGRPALVLVPDGVAPGLDDADIAPHFGVTVARIPFVSQDDYDRLLWCADLNFVRGEDSFLRAAWAARPLVWQIYVQEEQAHLVKLQAWLARYNPPAPARALIEAWNGGGGVFQDPTAGTAPSAAPAAPQDSQRARHDEVAGALAAALAPAAWEAWRARAAAWDADYAQQSGLADRLVAFCAKQREKG
;
A
#
# COMPACT_ATOMS: atom_id res chain seq x y z
N MET A 1 -24.74 6.26 -12.29
CA MET A 1 -24.78 5.56 -11.00
C MET A 1 -24.40 6.55 -9.91
N LEU A 2 -25.23 6.72 -8.90
CA LEU A 2 -24.89 7.40 -7.64
C LEU A 2 -24.44 6.34 -6.64
N ALA A 3 -23.23 6.46 -6.10
CA ALA A 3 -22.69 5.52 -5.13
C ALA A 3 -22.36 6.21 -3.80
N ASP A 4 -22.69 5.57 -2.68
CA ASP A 4 -22.21 5.91 -1.35
C ASP A 4 -21.09 4.97 -0.96
N LEU A 5 -19.89 5.49 -0.73
CA LEU A 5 -18.74 4.73 -0.24
C LEU A 5 -18.45 5.15 1.19
N PHE A 6 -18.65 4.23 2.14
CA PHE A 6 -18.38 4.45 3.56
C PHE A 6 -16.97 3.98 3.92
N CYS A 7 -16.19 4.89 4.48
CA CYS A 7 -14.84 4.64 4.94
C CYS A 7 -14.72 5.06 6.41
N LYS A 8 -14.51 4.07 7.28
CA LYS A 8 -14.14 4.29 8.68
C LYS A 8 -12.67 3.95 8.84
N ARG A 9 -11.88 4.87 9.39
CA ARG A 9 -10.43 4.69 9.49
C ARG A 9 -10.07 3.76 10.64
N VAL A 10 -9.59 2.56 10.32
CA VAL A 10 -9.07 1.59 11.29
C VAL A 10 -7.56 1.48 11.15
N ASP A 11 -7.02 1.28 9.95
CA ASP A 11 -5.56 1.26 9.70
C ASP A 11 -5.04 2.58 9.12
N ASN A 12 -4.52 3.45 10.00
CA ASN A 12 -3.71 4.62 9.67
C ASN A 12 -4.21 5.41 8.45
N TYR A 13 -3.60 5.21 7.28
CA TYR A 13 -3.94 5.82 6.00
C TYR A 13 -4.34 4.77 4.94
N GLY A 14 -4.32 3.48 5.29
CA GLY A 14 -4.59 2.37 4.36
C GLY A 14 -6.02 2.40 3.86
N ASP A 15 -6.98 2.29 4.77
CA ASP A 15 -8.41 2.19 4.44
C ASP A 15 -8.89 3.40 3.63
N ILE A 16 -8.53 4.58 4.14
CA ILE A 16 -8.89 5.86 3.52
C ILE A 16 -8.17 6.08 2.19
N GLY A 17 -6.94 5.59 2.03
CA GLY A 17 -6.20 5.61 0.77
C GLY A 17 -6.86 4.73 -0.30
N VAL A 18 -7.26 3.51 0.06
CA VAL A 18 -7.98 2.60 -0.85
C VAL A 18 -9.33 3.20 -1.24
N CYS A 19 -10.11 3.68 -0.27
CA CYS A 19 -11.43 4.27 -0.54
C CYS A 19 -11.35 5.54 -1.39
N TRP A 20 -10.40 6.43 -1.09
CA TRP A 20 -10.18 7.65 -1.86
C TRP A 20 -9.80 7.35 -3.31
N ARG A 21 -8.88 6.40 -3.52
CA ARG A 21 -8.47 5.95 -4.85
C ARG A 21 -9.65 5.38 -5.64
N LEU A 22 -10.43 4.49 -5.02
CA LEU A 22 -11.61 3.90 -5.64
C LEU A 22 -12.66 4.97 -6.00
N ALA A 23 -12.95 5.90 -5.09
CA ALA A 23 -13.90 6.99 -5.33
C ALA A 23 -13.50 7.86 -6.53
N ARG A 24 -12.23 8.26 -6.59
CA ARG A 24 -11.67 9.02 -7.73
C ARG A 24 -11.77 8.23 -9.02
N GLN A 25 -11.42 6.94 -9.00
CA GLN A 25 -11.43 6.11 -10.20
C GLN A 25 -12.85 5.91 -10.75
N LEU A 26 -13.81 5.57 -9.89
CA LEU A 26 -15.22 5.43 -10.28
C LEU A 26 -15.78 6.74 -10.86
N THR A 27 -15.39 7.88 -10.28
CA THR A 27 -15.81 9.20 -10.75
C THR A 27 -15.20 9.53 -12.11
N ALA A 28 -13.86 9.50 -12.21
CA ALA A 28 -13.14 9.97 -13.38
C ALA A 28 -13.18 9.01 -14.58
N GLU A 29 -13.17 7.69 -14.35
CA GLU A 29 -13.04 6.69 -15.41
C GLU A 29 -14.37 6.02 -15.80
N HIS A 30 -15.37 6.09 -14.93
CA HIS A 30 -16.68 5.46 -15.13
C HIS A 30 -17.87 6.43 -15.04
N GLY A 31 -17.63 7.72 -14.75
CA GLY A 31 -18.67 8.74 -14.69
C GLY A 31 -19.69 8.50 -13.58
N TRP A 32 -19.33 7.76 -12.53
CA TRP A 32 -20.17 7.63 -11.36
C TRP A 32 -20.17 8.94 -10.57
N ARG A 33 -21.29 9.26 -9.94
CA ARG A 33 -21.31 10.27 -8.89
C ARG A 33 -21.04 9.56 -7.57
N VAL A 34 -19.88 9.78 -6.98
CA VAL A 34 -19.49 9.12 -5.72
C VAL A 34 -19.62 10.09 -4.56
N ARG A 35 -20.34 9.67 -3.52
CA ARG A 35 -20.35 10.27 -2.18
C ARG A 35 -19.44 9.45 -1.27
N LEU A 36 -18.26 9.96 -0.97
CA LEU A 36 -17.32 9.33 -0.03
C LEU A 36 -17.57 9.85 1.38
N TRP A 37 -17.99 8.97 2.27
CA TRP A 37 -18.25 9.24 3.68
C TRP A 37 -17.01 8.90 4.50
N VAL A 38 -16.49 9.87 5.25
CA VAL A 38 -15.19 9.77 5.94
C VAL A 38 -15.31 10.24 7.39
N ASP A 39 -14.91 9.40 8.33
CA ASP A 39 -14.91 9.71 9.77
C ASP A 39 -13.71 10.59 10.18
N ASP A 40 -12.59 10.51 9.46
CA ASP A 40 -11.38 11.30 9.68
C ASP A 40 -10.95 12.14 8.46
N LEU A 41 -11.55 13.32 8.29
CA LEU A 41 -11.18 14.27 7.24
C LEU A 41 -9.74 14.82 7.34
N PRO A 42 -9.17 15.07 8.55
CA PRO A 42 -7.74 15.38 8.67
C PRO A 42 -6.83 14.33 8.01
N ALA A 43 -7.12 13.04 8.17
CA ALA A 43 -6.39 11.98 7.49
C ALA A 43 -6.56 12.05 5.96
N LEU A 44 -7.79 12.31 5.46
CA LEU A 44 -8.03 12.50 4.02
C LEU A 44 -7.20 13.65 3.45
N ARG A 45 -7.12 14.79 4.16
CA ARG A 45 -6.35 15.96 3.74
C ARG A 45 -4.88 15.65 3.49
N ARG A 46 -4.30 14.69 4.21
CA ARG A 46 -2.90 14.27 3.99
C ARG A 46 -2.72 13.60 2.62
N LEU A 47 -3.73 12.86 2.14
CA LEU A 47 -3.73 12.17 0.85
C LEU A 47 -4.25 13.03 -0.30
N ALA A 48 -5.19 13.93 0.01
CA ALA A 48 -5.88 14.85 -0.88
C ALA A 48 -5.79 16.29 -0.30
N PRO A 49 -4.69 17.03 -0.58
CA PRO A 49 -4.40 18.32 0.06
C PRO A 49 -5.48 19.41 -0.08
N ASP A 50 -6.32 19.32 -1.11
CA ASP A 50 -7.43 20.24 -1.35
C ASP A 50 -8.64 20.02 -0.42
N THR A 51 -8.63 18.96 0.40
CA THR A 51 -9.70 18.65 1.36
C THR A 51 -9.69 19.63 2.54
N ASP A 52 -10.81 20.31 2.79
CA ASP A 52 -11.05 21.05 4.03
C ASP A 52 -11.37 20.06 5.18
N PRO A 53 -10.55 19.98 6.23
CA PRO A 53 -10.76 19.00 7.31
C PRO A 53 -11.93 19.35 8.24
N HIS A 54 -12.53 20.54 8.08
CA HIS A 54 -13.60 21.06 8.91
C HIS A 54 -14.95 21.14 8.18
N ALA A 55 -14.97 21.01 6.86
CA ALA A 55 -16.20 21.04 6.08
C ALA A 55 -16.98 19.72 6.18
N ASP A 56 -18.25 19.80 6.57
CA ASP A 56 -19.16 18.65 6.62
C ASP A 56 -19.48 18.08 5.24
N ARG A 57 -19.45 18.92 4.20
CA ARG A 57 -19.69 18.56 2.80
C ARG A 57 -18.80 19.38 1.89
N GLN A 58 -18.15 18.73 0.93
CA GLN A 58 -17.29 19.38 -0.04
C GLN A 58 -17.16 18.52 -1.29
N THR A 59 -16.62 19.09 -2.37
CA THR A 59 -16.28 18.32 -3.58
C THR A 59 -14.79 18.45 -3.84
N VAL A 60 -14.08 17.32 -3.88
CA VAL A 60 -12.64 17.24 -4.11
C VAL A 60 -12.39 16.28 -5.27
N ALA A 61 -11.64 16.70 -6.29
CA ALA A 61 -11.38 15.89 -7.49
C ALA A 61 -12.65 15.28 -8.15
N GLY A 62 -13.78 15.98 -8.07
CA GLY A 62 -15.08 15.53 -8.59
C GLY A 62 -15.85 14.55 -7.67
N VAL A 63 -15.27 14.13 -6.55
CA VAL A 63 -15.91 13.27 -5.54
C VAL A 63 -16.61 14.16 -4.52
N ASP A 64 -17.88 13.86 -4.22
CA ASP A 64 -18.61 14.48 -3.12
C ASP A 64 -18.11 13.85 -1.80
N VAL A 65 -17.41 14.61 -0.95
CA VAL A 65 -16.89 14.15 0.34
C VAL A 65 -17.81 14.62 1.45
N LEU A 66 -18.26 13.70 2.30
CA LEU A 66 -19.14 13.96 3.45
C LEU A 66 -18.45 13.54 4.75
N ALA A 67 -18.49 14.40 5.77
CA ALA A 67 -18.04 14.04 7.10
C ALA A 67 -18.99 13.00 7.71
N TRP A 68 -18.46 11.82 8.02
CA TRP A 68 -19.20 10.79 8.74
C TRP A 68 -19.15 11.10 10.24
N ARG A 69 -20.14 11.87 10.70
CA ARG A 69 -20.33 12.23 12.12
C ARG A 69 -21.81 12.15 12.46
N ASP A 70 -22.14 11.75 13.69
CA ASP A 70 -23.52 11.67 14.16
C ASP A 70 -24.26 13.03 14.11
N THR A 71 -23.49 14.13 14.12
CA THR A 71 -24.01 15.50 14.05
C THR A 71 -24.39 15.96 12.64
N LEU A 72 -24.10 15.18 11.58
CA LEU A 72 -24.39 15.59 10.22
C LEU A 72 -25.91 15.66 10.00
N THR A 73 -26.43 16.86 9.81
CA THR A 73 -27.86 17.07 9.54
C THR A 73 -28.20 16.87 8.07
N GLY A 74 -29.46 16.45 7.80
CA GLY A 74 -29.98 16.31 6.45
C GLY A 74 -29.31 15.20 5.64
N LEU A 75 -29.16 13.99 6.22
CA LEU A 75 -28.62 12.82 5.52
C LEU A 75 -29.31 12.68 4.16
N PRO A 76 -28.55 12.60 3.06
CA PRO A 76 -29.16 12.46 1.76
C PRO A 76 -29.71 11.03 1.59
N ALA A 77 -30.70 10.87 0.70
CA ALA A 77 -31.24 9.55 0.37
C ALA A 77 -30.12 8.64 -0.18
N PRO A 78 -30.13 7.32 0.11
CA PRO A 78 -29.15 6.38 -0.44
C PRO A 78 -29.07 6.42 -1.96
N GLY A 79 -27.86 6.20 -2.48
CA GLY A 79 -27.61 6.09 -3.91
C GLY A 79 -28.14 4.80 -4.51
N ASP A 80 -27.76 4.55 -5.76
CA ASP A 80 -28.01 3.29 -6.45
C ASP A 80 -27.22 2.12 -5.83
N VAL A 81 -26.01 2.42 -5.35
CA VAL A 81 -25.05 1.47 -4.80
C VAL A 81 -24.54 2.01 -3.47
N VAL A 82 -24.50 1.16 -2.46
CA VAL A 82 -23.88 1.44 -1.16
C VAL A 82 -22.70 0.48 -1.01
N ILE A 83 -21.51 1.02 -0.79
CA ILE A 83 -20.28 0.27 -0.56
C ILE A 83 -19.85 0.58 0.87
N GLU A 84 -19.94 -0.40 1.76
CA GLU A 84 -19.23 -0.34 3.03
C GLU A 84 -17.81 -0.87 2.83
N ALA A 85 -16.79 -0.11 3.24
CA ALA A 85 -15.43 -0.58 3.19
C ALA A 85 -15.04 -1.22 4.51
N PHE A 86 -14.48 -2.42 4.44
CA PHE A 86 -13.86 -3.12 5.58
C PHE A 86 -14.82 -3.34 6.75
N ALA A 87 -16.07 -3.71 6.42
CA ALA A 87 -17.14 -3.97 7.39
C ALA A 87 -17.41 -2.80 8.37
N CYS A 88 -17.28 -1.55 7.91
CA CYS A 88 -17.43 -0.38 8.78
C CYS A 88 -18.87 -0.06 9.23
N ASP A 89 -19.89 -0.74 8.68
CA ASP A 89 -21.34 -0.51 8.83
C ASP A 89 -21.80 0.96 8.59
N PRO A 90 -22.66 1.25 7.61
CA PRO A 90 -23.25 2.58 7.46
C PRO A 90 -24.01 3.04 8.72
N PRO A 91 -24.16 4.36 8.96
CA PRO A 91 -24.95 4.87 10.09
C PRO A 91 -26.34 4.24 10.16
N ALA A 92 -26.84 3.95 11.37
CA ALA A 92 -28.15 3.32 11.55
C ALA A 92 -29.27 4.06 10.81
N ALA A 93 -29.32 5.40 10.90
CA ALA A 93 -30.30 6.21 10.18
C ALA A 93 -30.19 6.09 8.65
N PHE A 94 -28.98 5.88 8.12
CA PHE A 94 -28.76 5.65 6.69
C PHE A 94 -29.20 4.24 6.29
N ARG A 95 -28.86 3.23 7.10
CA ARG A 95 -29.29 1.84 6.92
C ARG A 95 -30.82 1.71 6.92
N GLU A 96 -31.50 2.46 7.78
CA GLU A 96 -32.95 2.60 7.77
C GLU A 96 -33.50 3.11 6.43
N ALA A 97 -32.88 4.16 5.87
CA ALA A 97 -33.24 4.68 4.55
C ALA A 97 -32.93 3.68 3.41
N MET A 98 -31.90 2.85 3.57
CA MET A 98 -31.60 1.77 2.62
C MET A 98 -32.72 0.74 2.57
N ARG A 99 -33.41 0.45 3.68
CA ARG A 99 -34.55 -0.51 3.68
C ARG A 99 -35.68 -0.07 2.75
N ALA A 100 -35.93 1.23 2.67
CA ALA A 100 -36.97 1.80 1.82
C ALA A 100 -36.57 1.88 0.33
N SER A 101 -35.27 2.06 0.05
CA SER A 101 -34.74 2.28 -1.31
C SER A 101 -34.10 1.04 -1.95
N GLN A 102 -33.78 0.03 -1.13
CA GLN A 102 -33.16 -1.26 -1.51
C GLN A 102 -31.98 -1.09 -2.49
N PRO A 103 -30.95 -0.29 -2.14
CA PRO A 103 -29.79 -0.12 -3.02
C PRO A 103 -29.00 -1.43 -3.11
N LEU A 104 -28.19 -1.58 -4.16
CA LEU A 104 -27.20 -2.66 -4.19
C LEU A 104 -26.16 -2.40 -3.10
N TRP A 105 -26.08 -3.29 -2.12
CA TRP A 105 -25.16 -3.15 -1.00
C TRP A 105 -23.97 -4.10 -1.13
N LEU A 106 -22.77 -3.52 -1.19
CA LEU A 106 -21.50 -4.24 -1.26
C LEU A 106 -20.73 -4.04 0.04
N ASN A 107 -20.07 -5.10 0.50
CA ASN A 107 -18.99 -5.03 1.47
C ASN A 107 -17.65 -5.19 0.72
N LEU A 108 -16.90 -4.10 0.59
CA LEU A 108 -15.56 -4.09 0.03
C LEU A 108 -14.58 -4.61 1.10
N GLU A 109 -14.07 -5.80 0.87
CA GLU A 109 -13.15 -6.47 1.80
C GLU A 109 -11.70 -6.04 1.56
N TYR A 110 -10.82 -6.34 2.51
CA TYR A 110 -9.38 -6.16 2.32
C TYR A 110 -8.86 -7.06 1.19
N LEU A 111 -7.81 -6.58 0.52
CA LEU A 111 -7.07 -7.37 -0.45
C LEU A 111 -6.50 -8.64 0.19
N SER A 112 -6.65 -9.78 -0.45
CA SER A 112 -5.90 -10.99 -0.09
C SER A 112 -5.39 -11.76 -1.30
N ALA A 113 -4.28 -12.45 -1.10
CA ALA A 113 -3.70 -13.41 -2.03
C ALA A 113 -4.11 -14.86 -1.73
N GLU A 114 -4.80 -15.10 -0.62
CA GLU A 114 -5.25 -16.43 -0.22
C GLU A 114 -6.31 -16.98 -1.17
N ASP A 115 -6.30 -18.29 -1.41
CA ASP A 115 -7.16 -18.91 -2.43
C ASP A 115 -8.66 -18.89 -2.05
N TRP A 116 -8.99 -18.84 -0.76
CA TRP A 116 -10.38 -18.87 -0.29
C TRP A 116 -11.17 -17.61 -0.68
N VAL A 117 -10.52 -16.47 -0.92
CA VAL A 117 -11.25 -15.23 -1.26
C VAL A 117 -12.01 -15.34 -2.58
N ALA A 118 -11.55 -16.18 -3.51
CA ALA A 118 -12.23 -16.41 -4.77
C ALA A 118 -13.58 -17.12 -4.57
N SER A 119 -13.70 -18.04 -3.61
CA SER A 119 -14.97 -18.73 -3.35
C SER A 119 -15.97 -17.87 -2.56
N CYS A 120 -15.49 -16.82 -1.89
CA CYS A 120 -16.32 -15.87 -1.16
C CYS A 120 -16.70 -14.63 -1.98
N HIS A 121 -15.96 -14.32 -3.06
CA HIS A 121 -16.22 -13.17 -3.91
C HIS A 121 -17.60 -13.25 -4.60
N GLY A 122 -18.39 -12.20 -4.45
CA GLY A 122 -19.72 -12.06 -5.03
C GLY A 122 -20.83 -12.83 -4.31
N LEU A 123 -20.55 -13.48 -3.18
CA LEU A 123 -21.58 -14.17 -2.40
C LEU A 123 -22.55 -13.17 -1.73
N PRO A 124 -23.87 -13.41 -1.82
CA PRO A 124 -24.84 -12.64 -1.07
C PRO A 124 -24.93 -13.12 0.39
N SER A 125 -25.28 -12.19 1.28
CA SER A 125 -25.60 -12.42 2.68
C SER A 125 -26.90 -11.67 2.99
N LEU A 126 -27.98 -12.41 3.21
CA LEU A 126 -29.26 -11.84 3.62
C LEU A 126 -29.15 -11.34 5.06
N GLN A 127 -29.43 -10.06 5.26
CA GLN A 127 -29.38 -9.42 6.57
C GLN A 127 -30.73 -9.54 7.29
N PRO A 128 -30.75 -9.46 8.64
CA PRO A 128 -32.00 -9.54 9.42
C PRO A 128 -33.04 -8.48 9.08
N ASP A 129 -32.62 -7.37 8.47
CA ASP A 129 -33.46 -6.25 8.06
C ASP A 129 -34.02 -6.39 6.62
N GLY A 130 -33.76 -7.52 5.96
CA GLY A 130 -34.24 -7.84 4.62
C GLY A 130 -33.34 -7.35 3.48
N LEU A 131 -32.28 -6.59 3.77
CA LEU A 131 -31.31 -6.18 2.76
C LEU A 131 -30.38 -7.34 2.40
N SER A 132 -29.94 -7.41 1.14
CA SER A 132 -28.90 -8.36 0.71
C SER A 132 -27.57 -7.64 0.53
N LYS A 133 -26.55 -8.12 1.24
CA LYS A 133 -25.18 -7.62 1.16
C LYS A 133 -24.30 -8.55 0.35
N TYR A 134 -23.51 -8.05 -0.59
CA TYR A 134 -22.59 -8.86 -1.37
C TYR A 134 -21.14 -8.63 -0.93
N PHE A 135 -20.40 -9.71 -0.70
CA PHE A 135 -18.98 -9.61 -0.41
C PHE A 135 -18.18 -9.36 -1.69
N PHE A 136 -17.35 -8.32 -1.70
CA PHE A 136 -16.50 -7.95 -2.83
C PHE A 136 -15.03 -7.98 -2.41
N PHE A 137 -14.39 -9.13 -2.59
CA PHE A 137 -12.97 -9.33 -2.27
C PHE A 137 -12.04 -8.88 -3.40
N PRO A 138 -11.19 -7.86 -3.23
CA PRO A 138 -10.05 -7.62 -4.11
C PRO A 138 -9.09 -8.81 -4.07
N GLY A 139 -8.43 -9.10 -5.20
CA GLY A 139 -7.53 -10.25 -5.27
C GLY A 139 -6.78 -10.37 -6.59
N PHE A 140 -5.91 -11.39 -6.62
CA PHE A 140 -4.90 -11.58 -7.68
C PHE A 140 -5.33 -12.59 -8.76
N THR A 141 -6.57 -13.07 -8.73
CA THR A 141 -7.07 -14.07 -9.69
C THR A 141 -8.24 -13.52 -10.51
N PRO A 142 -8.54 -14.12 -11.68
CA PRO A 142 -9.73 -13.76 -12.46
C PRO A 142 -11.05 -13.87 -11.70
N ASP A 143 -11.14 -14.75 -10.68
CA ASP A 143 -12.36 -15.02 -9.91
C ASP A 143 -12.56 -14.08 -8.70
N THR A 144 -11.70 -13.08 -8.55
CA THR A 144 -11.79 -12.06 -7.48
C THR A 144 -12.17 -10.70 -8.04
N GLY A 145 -12.31 -9.71 -7.16
CA GLY A 145 -12.61 -8.32 -7.48
C GLY A 145 -11.49 -7.59 -8.21
N GLY A 146 -10.32 -8.20 -8.40
CA GLY A 146 -9.19 -7.59 -9.10
C GLY A 146 -8.40 -6.62 -8.21
N LEU A 147 -7.48 -5.88 -8.83
CA LEU A 147 -6.55 -4.98 -8.13
C LEU A 147 -6.83 -3.51 -8.47
N PRO A 148 -6.78 -2.58 -7.49
CA PRO A 148 -6.79 -1.14 -7.74
C PRO A 148 -5.69 -0.72 -8.73
N ARG A 149 -6.09 -0.21 -9.91
CA ARG A 149 -5.18 0.29 -10.94
C ARG A 149 -5.91 1.27 -11.86
N GLU A 150 -5.43 2.50 -11.93
CA GLU A 150 -5.94 3.53 -12.82
C GLU A 150 -5.60 3.25 -14.29
N ARG A 151 -6.44 3.71 -15.21
CA ARG A 151 -6.17 3.64 -16.65
C ARG A 151 -4.91 4.45 -16.98
N GLY A 152 -4.03 3.84 -17.78
CA GLY A 152 -2.77 4.44 -18.22
C GLY A 152 -1.70 4.57 -17.12
N LEU A 153 -1.88 3.96 -15.94
CA LEU A 153 -0.91 4.02 -14.85
C LEU A 153 0.50 3.57 -15.30
N SER A 154 0.60 2.37 -15.87
CA SER A 154 1.85 1.79 -16.35
C SER A 154 2.54 2.69 -17.39
N ALA A 155 1.79 3.29 -18.31
CA ALA A 155 2.33 4.19 -19.33
C ALA A 155 2.91 5.50 -18.73
N ARG A 156 2.24 6.08 -17.72
CA ARG A 156 2.75 7.26 -17.00
C ARG A 156 3.99 6.95 -16.17
N ARG A 157 3.97 5.81 -15.47
CA ARG A 157 5.09 5.26 -14.69
C ARG A 157 6.33 5.07 -15.55
N ASP A 158 6.17 4.39 -16.68
CA ASP A 158 7.20 4.16 -17.68
C ASP A 158 7.79 5.45 -18.26
N ALA A 159 6.94 6.46 -18.51
CA ALA A 159 7.39 7.75 -19.03
C ALA A 159 8.31 8.48 -18.03
N LEU A 160 7.91 8.53 -16.75
CA LEU A 160 8.75 9.14 -15.70
C LEU A 160 10.06 8.35 -15.50
N GLN A 161 10.00 7.03 -15.45
CA GLN A 161 11.17 6.17 -15.23
C GLN A 161 12.24 6.28 -16.32
N ARG A 162 11.86 6.62 -17.56
CA ARG A 162 12.81 6.86 -18.65
C ARG A 162 13.42 8.27 -18.66
N GLN A 163 12.86 9.22 -17.93
CA GLN A 163 13.25 10.63 -17.98
C GLN A 163 13.96 11.05 -16.68
N ARG A 164 15.29 10.86 -16.63
CA ARG A 164 16.10 11.22 -15.44
C ARG A 164 15.96 12.69 -15.05
N GLY A 165 15.80 13.60 -16.02
CA GLY A 165 15.50 15.02 -15.75
C GLY A 165 14.16 15.22 -15.04
N ALA A 166 13.09 14.56 -15.49
CA ALA A 166 11.78 14.64 -14.85
C ALA A 166 11.78 14.03 -13.43
N GLN A 167 12.53 12.95 -13.20
CA GLN A 167 12.75 12.39 -11.86
C GLN A 167 13.47 13.40 -10.96
N ARG A 168 14.53 14.03 -11.47
CA ARG A 168 15.28 15.06 -10.74
C ARG A 168 14.38 16.22 -10.33
N ASP A 169 13.57 16.73 -11.27
CA ASP A 169 12.69 17.87 -11.02
C ASP A 169 11.62 17.53 -9.98
N PHE A 170 11.04 16.32 -10.06
CA PHE A 170 10.13 15.81 -9.03
C PHE A 170 10.81 15.71 -7.66
N LEU A 171 11.98 15.08 -7.58
CA LEU A 171 12.75 14.93 -6.33
C LEU A 171 13.15 16.30 -5.74
N ALA A 172 13.52 17.27 -6.57
CA ALA A 172 13.79 18.64 -6.13
C ALA A 172 12.53 19.31 -5.55
N GLY A 173 11.36 19.05 -6.15
CA GLY A 173 10.07 19.51 -5.66
C GLY A 173 9.68 18.99 -4.26
N LEU A 174 10.33 17.90 -3.78
CA LEU A 174 10.15 17.39 -2.42
C LEU A 174 10.95 18.18 -1.37
N GLY A 175 11.72 19.20 -1.77
CA GLY A 175 12.52 20.02 -0.86
C GLY A 175 13.90 19.43 -0.54
N LEU A 176 14.40 18.49 -1.33
CA LEU A 176 15.74 17.92 -1.15
C LEU A 176 16.84 18.97 -1.40
N SER A 177 17.89 18.93 -0.58
CA SER A 177 19.03 19.84 -0.73
C SER A 177 19.81 19.57 -2.03
N ALA A 178 20.54 20.58 -2.53
CA ALA A 178 21.41 20.41 -3.70
C ALA A 178 22.47 19.31 -3.50
N ALA A 179 22.98 19.14 -2.27
CA ALA A 179 23.93 18.08 -1.94
C ALA A 179 23.27 16.69 -2.00
N THR A 180 22.04 16.56 -1.50
CA THR A 180 21.27 15.31 -1.56
C THR A 180 20.94 14.92 -3.00
N LEU A 181 20.54 15.90 -3.83
CA LEU A 181 20.28 15.68 -5.26
C LEU A 181 21.56 15.28 -6.00
N ALA A 182 22.70 15.94 -5.73
CA ALA A 182 23.99 15.57 -6.30
C ALA A 182 24.42 14.14 -5.91
N HIS A 183 24.15 13.74 -4.66
CA HIS A 183 24.38 12.36 -4.19
C HIS A 183 23.54 11.35 -4.97
N TRP A 184 22.25 11.62 -5.18
CA TRP A 184 21.40 10.80 -6.06
C TRP A 184 21.91 10.76 -7.51
N GLU A 185 22.30 11.92 -8.06
CA GLU A 185 22.80 12.05 -9.43
C GLU A 185 24.08 11.24 -9.66
N SER A 186 24.95 11.12 -8.65
CA SER A 186 26.15 10.27 -8.68
C SER A 186 25.86 8.76 -8.76
N GLY A 187 24.59 8.36 -8.63
CA GLY A 187 24.17 6.96 -8.78
C GLY A 187 23.87 6.25 -7.46
N ALA A 188 23.54 6.98 -6.40
CA ALA A 188 23.10 6.38 -5.14
C ALA A 188 21.89 5.45 -5.36
N LEU A 189 21.84 4.34 -4.61
CA LEU A 189 20.66 3.48 -4.52
C LEU A 189 19.56 4.27 -3.81
N LEU A 190 18.54 4.67 -4.58
CA LEU A 190 17.43 5.42 -4.03
C LEU A 190 16.43 4.46 -3.40
N THR A 191 16.27 4.56 -2.08
CA THR A 191 15.34 3.75 -1.30
C THR A 191 14.28 4.66 -0.69
N THR A 192 13.01 4.27 -0.72
CA THR A 192 11.96 4.95 0.06
C THR A 192 11.57 4.10 1.26
N LEU A 193 11.31 4.74 2.39
CA LEU A 193 10.89 4.05 3.61
C LEU A 193 9.54 4.56 4.12
N PHE A 194 8.53 3.69 4.07
CA PHE A 194 7.22 3.89 4.69
C PHE A 194 6.81 2.63 5.46
N CYS A 195 7.04 2.63 6.78
CA CYS A 195 6.95 1.46 7.64
C CYS A 195 6.14 1.73 8.92
N TYR A 196 5.68 0.68 9.61
CA TYR A 196 5.10 0.78 10.96
C TYR A 196 6.21 0.99 12.02
N PRO A 197 5.88 1.47 13.24
CA PRO A 197 6.88 1.81 14.25
C PRO A 197 7.80 0.67 14.72
N ASP A 198 7.36 -0.59 14.58
CA ASP A 198 8.05 -1.81 15.00
C ASP A 198 9.00 -2.39 13.94
N ALA A 199 9.14 -1.69 12.80
CA ALA A 199 10.04 -2.09 11.73
C ALA A 199 11.51 -2.06 12.19
N PRO A 200 12.35 -3.03 11.75
CA PRO A 200 13.76 -3.11 12.11
C PRO A 200 14.60 -2.12 11.27
N VAL A 201 14.29 -0.83 11.39
CA VAL A 201 14.86 0.24 10.56
C VAL A 201 16.34 0.49 10.84
N ASP A 202 16.79 0.20 12.05
CA ASP A 202 18.18 0.28 12.51
C ASP A 202 19.11 -0.66 11.71
N ALA A 203 18.58 -1.72 11.09
CA ALA A 203 19.32 -2.62 10.22
C ALA A 203 19.59 -2.06 8.81
N LEU A 204 18.86 -1.02 8.37
CA LEU A 204 18.96 -0.49 7.02
C LEU A 204 20.36 0.05 6.69
N PRO A 205 21.03 0.87 7.53
CA PRO A 205 22.36 1.38 7.23
C PRO A 205 23.38 0.26 7.00
N ALA A 206 23.37 -0.79 7.82
CA ALA A 206 24.27 -1.92 7.69
C ALA A 206 23.99 -2.74 6.41
N GLY A 207 22.72 -3.02 6.12
CA GLY A 207 22.35 -3.79 4.93
C GLY A 207 22.53 -3.03 3.60
N LEU A 208 22.33 -1.71 3.60
CA LEU A 208 22.51 -0.86 2.42
C LEU A 208 23.99 -0.57 2.12
N PHE A 209 24.86 -0.58 3.14
CA PHE A 209 26.30 -0.39 2.97
C PHE A 209 27.02 -1.62 2.39
N ALA A 210 26.34 -2.78 2.33
CA ALA A 210 26.96 -4.00 1.85
C ALA A 210 27.53 -3.84 0.42
N PRO A 211 28.71 -4.40 0.13
CA PRO A 211 29.45 -4.15 -1.12
C PRO A 211 28.71 -4.69 -2.35
N ALA A 212 27.79 -3.90 -2.91
CA ALA A 212 27.16 -4.18 -4.18
C ALA A 212 28.14 -3.86 -5.33
N ARG A 213 28.95 -4.86 -5.69
CA ARG A 213 29.82 -4.87 -6.87
C ARG A 213 29.02 -5.18 -8.13
N THR A 214 28.23 -4.22 -8.62
CA THR A 214 27.96 -4.06 -10.06
C THR A 214 27.30 -2.72 -10.31
N PRO A 215 27.70 -1.99 -11.34
CA PRO A 215 27.18 -0.67 -11.56
C PRO A 215 25.94 -0.63 -12.46
N LEU A 216 25.04 0.31 -12.16
CA LEU A 216 24.28 1.01 -13.19
C LEU A 216 25.25 1.97 -13.92
N GLY A 217 26.01 1.48 -14.89
CA GLY A 217 26.69 2.33 -15.90
C GLY A 217 28.11 2.87 -15.63
N GLY A 218 28.86 2.41 -14.62
CA GLY A 218 30.26 2.79 -14.40
C GLY A 218 30.85 2.23 -13.09
N ALA A 219 32.08 1.71 -13.11
CA ALA A 219 32.69 0.90 -12.05
C ALA A 219 32.66 1.53 -10.65
N TRP A 220 31.97 0.88 -9.71
CA TRP A 220 32.13 1.15 -8.28
C TRP A 220 33.28 0.30 -7.73
N SER A 221 34.21 0.95 -7.00
CA SER A 221 35.31 0.31 -6.30
C SER A 221 34.85 -0.46 -5.06
N ASP A 222 35.78 -1.05 -4.32
CA ASP A 222 35.56 -1.82 -3.09
C ASP A 222 34.81 -1.09 -1.95
N GLY A 223 34.44 0.18 -2.15
CA GLY A 223 33.70 1.01 -1.19
C GLY A 223 32.17 0.91 -1.26
N GLY A 224 31.59 0.11 -2.16
CA GLY A 224 30.14 -0.07 -2.28
C GLY A 224 29.43 1.03 -3.10
N ARG A 225 28.13 0.82 -3.41
CA ARG A 225 27.27 1.82 -4.06
C ARG A 225 26.73 2.75 -2.96
N PRO A 226 26.83 4.09 -3.08
CA PRO A 226 26.20 4.98 -2.11
C PRO A 226 24.69 4.72 -2.03
N ALA A 227 24.05 4.97 -0.90
CA ALA A 227 22.60 4.85 -0.76
C ALA A 227 21.99 6.18 -0.31
N LEU A 228 20.75 6.42 -0.73
CA LEU A 228 19.91 7.54 -0.30
C LEU A 228 18.57 6.98 0.14
N VAL A 229 18.23 7.13 1.41
CA VAL A 229 16.94 6.71 1.96
C VAL A 229 16.06 7.95 2.15
N LEU A 230 14.97 8.02 1.39
CA LEU A 230 13.94 9.05 1.55
C LEU A 230 12.89 8.55 2.55
N VAL A 231 12.68 9.34 3.61
CA VAL A 231 11.77 8.97 4.70
C VAL A 231 10.80 10.12 4.95
N PRO A 232 9.48 9.89 4.93
CA PRO A 232 8.51 10.92 5.30
C PRO A 232 8.72 11.42 6.73
N ASP A 233 8.39 12.69 6.96
CA ASP A 233 8.40 13.27 8.31
C ASP A 233 7.55 12.44 9.29
N GLY A 234 8.13 12.13 10.45
CA GLY A 234 7.48 11.36 11.53
C GLY A 234 7.50 9.84 11.36
N VAL A 235 7.99 9.31 10.22
CA VAL A 235 8.18 7.86 10.02
C VAL A 235 9.57 7.46 10.48
N ALA A 236 9.72 6.41 11.29
CA ALA A 236 11.02 5.93 11.76
C ALA A 236 11.93 7.05 12.32
N PRO A 237 11.50 7.81 13.35
CA PRO A 237 12.29 8.92 13.90
C PRO A 237 13.65 8.50 14.41
N GLY A 238 13.81 7.25 14.87
CA GLY A 238 15.10 6.71 15.33
C GLY A 238 16.19 6.63 14.26
N LEU A 239 15.86 6.81 12.97
CA LEU A 239 16.88 6.91 11.90
C LEU A 239 17.62 8.26 11.91
N ASP A 240 17.13 9.27 12.63
CA ASP A 240 17.81 10.56 12.77
C ASP A 240 18.85 10.54 13.91
N ASP A 241 18.89 9.48 14.71
CA ASP A 241 19.76 9.39 15.89
C ASP A 241 21.22 9.19 15.48
N ALA A 242 22.09 10.11 15.93
CA ALA A 242 23.53 10.09 15.65
C ALA A 242 24.28 8.87 16.23
N ASP A 243 23.64 8.11 17.12
CA ASP A 243 24.17 6.84 17.68
C ASP A 243 24.12 5.68 16.68
N ILE A 244 23.37 5.83 15.57
CA ILE A 244 23.57 5.01 14.39
C ILE A 244 24.88 5.47 13.75
N ALA A 245 25.97 4.78 14.08
CA ALA A 245 27.35 5.07 13.67
C ALA A 245 27.46 5.71 12.27
N PRO A 246 28.35 6.70 12.08
CA PRO A 246 28.36 7.60 10.91
C PRO A 246 28.18 6.83 9.62
N HIS A 247 27.01 7.05 9.01
CA HIS A 247 26.45 6.21 7.97
C HIS A 247 27.45 6.00 6.83
N PHE A 248 28.00 4.80 6.80
CA PHE A 248 28.92 4.28 5.80
C PHE A 248 28.31 4.43 4.40
N GLY A 249 28.44 5.58 3.75
CA GLY A 249 27.89 5.84 2.41
C GLY A 249 26.35 5.86 2.28
N VAL A 250 25.60 5.83 3.39
CA VAL A 250 24.13 5.92 3.39
C VAL A 250 23.71 7.33 3.82
N THR A 251 22.92 8.03 3.01
CA THR A 251 22.32 9.32 3.38
C THR A 251 20.85 9.11 3.67
N VAL A 252 20.37 9.57 4.82
CA VAL A 252 18.94 9.65 5.12
C VAL A 252 18.47 11.08 4.87
N ALA A 253 17.39 11.25 4.10
CA ALA A 253 16.79 12.55 3.85
C ALA A 253 15.30 12.52 4.16
N ARG A 254 14.87 13.50 4.98
CA ARG A 254 13.46 13.71 5.31
C ARG A 254 12.74 14.38 4.14
N ILE A 255 11.55 13.89 3.85
CA ILE A 255 10.64 14.47 2.85
C ILE A 255 9.28 14.76 3.50
N PRO A 256 8.54 15.75 3.00
CA PRO A 256 7.17 15.97 3.46
C PRO A 256 6.30 14.75 3.17
N PHE A 257 5.22 14.62 3.92
CA PHE A 257 4.13 13.74 3.50
C PHE A 257 3.51 14.28 2.21
N VAL A 258 3.38 13.43 1.20
CA VAL A 258 2.96 13.82 -0.15
C VAL A 258 1.54 13.35 -0.47
N SER A 259 0.95 13.93 -1.52
CA SER A 259 -0.34 13.48 -2.05
C SER A 259 -0.27 12.03 -2.53
N GLN A 260 -1.42 11.36 -2.67
CA GLN A 260 -1.46 9.97 -3.16
C GLN A 260 -0.83 9.82 -4.57
N ASP A 261 -0.99 10.81 -5.44
CA ASP A 261 -0.43 10.80 -6.81
C ASP A 261 1.09 11.05 -6.80
N ASP A 262 1.57 11.93 -5.91
CA ASP A 262 3.01 12.17 -5.77
C ASP A 262 3.70 11.02 -5.03
N TYR A 263 3.00 10.29 -4.17
CA TYR A 263 3.52 9.06 -3.59
C TYR A 263 3.78 8.00 -4.67
N ASP A 264 2.88 7.85 -5.67
CA ASP A 264 3.15 6.99 -6.82
C ASP A 264 4.43 7.43 -7.56
N ARG A 265 4.60 8.73 -7.83
CA ARG A 265 5.81 9.26 -8.51
C ARG A 265 7.08 9.04 -7.69
N LEU A 266 7.00 9.15 -6.37
CA LEU A 266 8.10 8.85 -5.46
C LEU A 266 8.53 7.38 -5.59
N LEU A 267 7.57 6.45 -5.54
CA LEU A 267 7.84 5.02 -5.72
C LEU A 267 8.43 4.70 -7.11
N TRP A 268 8.02 5.44 -8.15
CA TRP A 268 8.54 5.26 -9.51
C TRP A 268 9.99 5.72 -9.65
N CYS A 269 10.40 6.75 -8.91
CA CYS A 269 11.76 7.27 -8.91
C CYS A 269 12.74 6.35 -8.16
N ALA A 270 12.26 5.66 -7.13
CA ALA A 270 13.09 4.80 -6.29
C ALA A 270 13.58 3.53 -7.01
N ASP A 271 14.71 3.01 -6.54
CA ASP A 271 15.24 1.70 -6.90
C ASP A 271 14.63 0.59 -6.03
N LEU A 272 14.41 0.85 -4.74
CA LEU A 272 13.86 -0.08 -3.76
C LEU A 272 12.82 0.62 -2.87
N ASN A 273 11.65 0.02 -2.71
CA ASN A 273 10.56 0.61 -1.94
C ASN A 273 10.21 -0.23 -0.70
N PHE A 274 10.43 0.30 0.50
CA PHE A 274 9.85 -0.26 1.73
C PHE A 274 8.50 0.38 1.97
N VAL A 275 7.45 -0.42 2.00
CA VAL A 275 6.05 0.00 2.05
C VAL A 275 5.26 -0.83 3.06
N ARG A 276 4.06 -0.36 3.42
CA ARG A 276 3.23 -0.99 4.45
C ARG A 276 1.74 -1.02 4.11
N GLY A 277 0.96 -1.76 4.89
CA GLY A 277 -0.50 -1.79 4.73
C GLY A 277 -0.92 -2.28 3.34
N GLU A 278 -2.01 -1.74 2.80
CA GLU A 278 -2.60 -2.24 1.54
C GLU A 278 -2.35 -1.33 0.32
N ASP A 279 -2.75 -0.04 0.38
CA ASP A 279 -2.62 0.86 -0.79
C ASP A 279 -1.15 0.97 -1.21
N SER A 280 -0.27 1.37 -0.28
CA SER A 280 1.14 1.61 -0.58
C SER A 280 1.88 0.36 -1.06
N PHE A 281 1.46 -0.82 -0.58
CA PHE A 281 1.95 -2.11 -1.05
C PHE A 281 1.62 -2.32 -2.54
N LEU A 282 0.36 -2.18 -2.94
CA LEU A 282 -0.02 -2.31 -4.34
C LEU A 282 0.62 -1.23 -5.21
N ARG A 283 0.77 0.00 -4.70
CA ARG A 283 1.41 1.09 -5.44
C ARG A 283 2.89 0.80 -5.71
N ALA A 284 3.61 0.22 -4.75
CA ALA A 284 4.99 -0.21 -4.95
C ALA A 284 5.08 -1.34 -5.98
N ALA A 285 4.13 -2.28 -5.98
CA ALA A 285 4.08 -3.32 -7.00
C ALA A 285 3.85 -2.72 -8.40
N TRP A 286 2.93 -1.74 -8.52
CA TRP A 286 2.72 -0.98 -9.76
C TRP A 286 3.88 -0.04 -10.13
N ALA A 287 4.82 0.24 -9.22
CA ALA A 287 6.04 0.94 -9.58
C ALA A 287 6.98 0.09 -10.45
N ALA A 288 6.74 -1.23 -10.55
CA ALA A 288 7.61 -2.17 -11.26
C ALA A 288 9.08 -2.09 -10.79
N ARG A 289 9.26 -1.86 -9.48
CA ARG A 289 10.53 -1.80 -8.78
C ARG A 289 10.54 -2.81 -7.63
N PRO A 290 11.71 -3.35 -7.25
CA PRO A 290 11.86 -4.10 -6.01
C PRO A 290 11.16 -3.43 -4.83
N LEU A 291 10.50 -4.24 -4.00
CA LEU A 291 9.72 -3.77 -2.86
C LEU A 291 9.81 -4.71 -1.67
N VAL A 292 9.86 -4.14 -0.47
CA VAL A 292 9.70 -4.87 0.80
C VAL A 292 8.39 -4.43 1.41
N TRP A 293 7.48 -5.40 1.59
CA TRP A 293 6.18 -5.16 2.21
C TRP A 293 6.24 -5.47 3.70
N GLN A 294 5.92 -4.48 4.54
CA GLN A 294 5.60 -4.69 5.94
C GLN A 294 4.08 -4.85 6.09
N ILE A 295 3.64 -6.07 6.36
CA ILE A 295 2.23 -6.34 6.59
C ILE A 295 1.83 -5.91 8.01
N TYR A 296 0.60 -5.43 8.19
CA TYR A 296 0.10 -5.05 9.51
C TYR A 296 -0.03 -6.29 10.40
N VAL A 297 0.50 -6.22 11.63
CA VAL A 297 0.44 -7.32 12.59
C VAL A 297 -1.02 -7.55 13.02
N GLN A 298 -1.49 -8.78 12.85
CA GLN A 298 -2.81 -9.24 13.27
C GLN A 298 -2.71 -10.31 14.36
N GLU A 299 -3.80 -10.48 15.12
CA GLU A 299 -3.98 -11.55 16.10
C GLU A 299 -3.67 -12.93 15.49
N GLU A 300 -3.22 -13.85 16.33
CA GLU A 300 -2.90 -15.23 15.93
C GLU A 300 -1.89 -15.36 14.77
N GLN A 301 -1.10 -14.31 14.50
CA GLN A 301 -0.16 -14.28 13.38
C GLN A 301 -0.82 -14.46 11.99
N ALA A 302 -2.11 -14.16 11.86
CA ALA A 302 -2.86 -14.29 10.59
C ALA A 302 -2.23 -13.49 9.43
N HIS A 303 -1.59 -12.37 9.75
CA HIS A 303 -0.83 -11.56 8.81
C HIS A 303 0.32 -12.33 8.12
N LEU A 304 0.94 -13.31 8.78
CA LEU A 304 1.97 -14.13 8.16
C LEU A 304 1.39 -15.08 7.11
N VAL A 305 0.18 -15.61 7.31
CA VAL A 305 -0.52 -16.42 6.29
C VAL A 305 -0.78 -15.58 5.04
N LYS A 306 -1.28 -14.35 5.23
CA LYS A 306 -1.52 -13.41 4.13
C LYS A 306 -0.22 -13.01 3.42
N LEU A 307 0.88 -12.80 4.15
CA LEU A 307 2.21 -12.54 3.59
C LEU A 307 2.69 -13.73 2.74
N GLN A 308 2.58 -14.95 3.25
CA GLN A 308 3.00 -16.17 2.56
C GLN A 308 2.18 -16.42 1.28
N ALA A 309 0.86 -16.20 1.34
CA ALA A 309 -0.01 -16.29 0.17
C ALA A 309 0.42 -15.30 -0.92
N TRP A 310 0.80 -14.06 -0.54
CA TRP A 310 1.33 -13.11 -1.51
C TRP A 310 2.72 -13.51 -2.02
N LEU A 311 3.65 -13.92 -1.15
CA LEU A 311 4.99 -14.36 -1.55
C LEU A 311 4.96 -15.55 -2.54
N ALA A 312 3.99 -16.45 -2.40
CA ALA A 312 3.78 -17.54 -3.36
C ALA A 312 3.39 -17.03 -4.76
N ARG A 313 2.61 -15.94 -4.84
CA ARG A 313 2.21 -15.32 -6.12
C ARG A 313 3.29 -14.38 -6.68
N TYR A 314 3.87 -13.55 -5.83
CA TYR A 314 4.94 -12.64 -6.21
C TYR A 314 6.23 -13.38 -6.53
N ASN A 315 6.49 -14.54 -5.93
CA ASN A 315 7.64 -15.40 -6.21
C ASN A 315 8.97 -14.64 -6.43
N PRO A 316 9.42 -13.82 -5.46
CA PRO A 316 10.70 -13.12 -5.56
C PRO A 316 11.87 -14.13 -5.48
N PRO A 317 13.08 -13.75 -5.96
CA PRO A 317 14.26 -14.60 -5.76
C PRO A 317 14.52 -14.83 -4.27
N ALA A 318 15.11 -15.98 -3.93
CA ALA A 318 15.25 -16.41 -2.53
C ALA A 318 15.87 -15.37 -1.58
N PRO A 319 16.92 -14.60 -1.95
CA PRO A 319 17.44 -13.54 -1.08
C PRO A 319 16.43 -12.41 -0.80
N ALA A 320 15.65 -12.01 -1.80
CA ALA A 320 14.62 -10.99 -1.64
C ALA A 320 13.43 -11.52 -0.81
N ARG A 321 13.08 -12.80 -0.98
CA ARG A 321 12.10 -13.47 -0.12
C ARG A 321 12.53 -13.45 1.34
N ALA A 322 13.77 -13.85 1.62
CA ALA A 322 14.33 -13.86 2.97
C ALA A 322 14.33 -12.46 3.60
N LEU A 323 14.65 -11.41 2.84
CA LEU A 323 14.55 -10.03 3.31
C LEU A 323 13.12 -9.66 3.72
N ILE A 324 12.12 -9.99 2.90
CA ILE A 324 10.72 -9.68 3.19
C ILE A 324 10.25 -10.45 4.44
N GLU A 325 10.62 -11.72 4.57
CA GLU A 325 10.28 -12.54 5.74
C GLU A 325 10.96 -12.00 7.00
N ALA A 326 12.26 -11.72 6.97
CA ALA A 326 13.02 -11.15 8.09
C ALA A 326 12.47 -9.77 8.53
N TRP A 327 12.08 -8.92 7.58
CA TRP A 327 11.48 -7.61 7.88
C TRP A 327 10.22 -7.72 8.73
N ASN A 328 9.42 -8.77 8.50
CA ASN A 328 8.18 -9.08 9.23
C ASN A 328 8.40 -10.04 10.43
N GLY A 329 9.65 -10.34 10.81
CA GLY A 329 9.96 -11.20 11.96
C GLY A 329 9.84 -12.71 11.70
N GLY A 330 9.80 -13.12 10.42
CA GLY A 330 9.48 -14.49 9.98
C GLY A 330 10.67 -15.38 9.59
N GLY A 331 11.88 -15.16 10.12
CA GLY A 331 13.06 -15.99 9.83
C GLY A 331 13.00 -17.44 10.31
N GLY A 332 12.04 -17.78 11.18
CA GLY A 332 11.76 -19.15 11.60
C GLY A 332 10.78 -19.82 10.62
N VAL A 333 11.14 -21.00 10.13
CA VAL A 333 10.27 -21.87 9.31
C VAL A 333 8.83 -21.82 9.83
N PHE A 334 7.91 -21.30 9.01
CA PHE A 334 6.47 -21.32 9.29
C PHE A 334 6.04 -22.77 9.55
N GLN A 335 5.71 -23.09 10.80
CA GLN A 335 5.03 -24.35 11.12
C GLN A 335 3.53 -24.15 10.93
N ASP A 336 2.89 -25.12 10.28
CA ASP A 336 1.45 -25.16 10.02
C ASP A 336 0.63 -24.83 11.30
N PRO A 337 -0.31 -23.86 11.27
CA PRO A 337 -1.08 -23.43 12.42
C PRO A 337 -2.00 -24.50 13.03
N THR A 338 -2.16 -25.67 12.39
CA THR A 338 -2.89 -26.80 12.98
C THR A 338 -2.22 -27.36 14.25
N ALA A 339 -0.98 -26.97 14.56
CA ALA A 339 -0.32 -27.25 15.83
C ALA A 339 -0.55 -26.09 16.82
N GLY A 340 -1.66 -26.14 17.54
CA GLY A 340 -2.09 -25.07 18.44
C GLY A 340 -1.08 -24.70 19.51
N THR A 341 -0.66 -23.43 19.52
CA THR A 341 -0.33 -22.65 20.71
C THR A 341 -0.47 -21.16 20.39
N ALA A 342 -1.22 -20.43 21.23
CA ALA A 342 -1.46 -19.00 21.07
C ALA A 342 -0.30 -18.17 21.65
N PRO A 343 0.03 -17.00 21.06
CA PRO A 343 0.73 -15.95 21.79
C PRO A 343 -0.11 -14.68 21.96
N SER A 344 -0.18 -14.24 23.23
CA SER A 344 -0.57 -12.92 23.72
C SER A 344 0.39 -11.83 23.20
N ALA A 345 -0.10 -10.58 23.15
CA ALA A 345 0.68 -9.35 22.91
C ALA A 345 2.06 -9.41 23.60
N ALA A 346 3.13 -9.33 22.81
CA ALA A 346 4.48 -9.54 23.29
C ALA A 346 5.02 -8.31 24.05
N PRO A 347 5.62 -8.48 25.25
CA PRO A 347 6.45 -7.45 25.85
C PRO A 347 7.69 -7.18 24.98
N ALA A 348 8.36 -6.04 25.17
CA ALA A 348 9.59 -5.68 24.48
C ALA A 348 10.57 -6.86 24.49
N ALA A 349 10.98 -7.30 23.31
CA ALA A 349 11.83 -8.47 23.15
C ALA A 349 13.21 -8.21 23.81
N PRO A 350 13.82 -9.20 24.50
CA PRO A 350 15.11 -9.03 25.16
C PRO A 350 16.20 -8.56 24.18
N GLN A 351 17.18 -7.79 24.66
CA GLN A 351 18.20 -7.13 23.81
C GLN A 351 18.93 -8.08 22.83
N ASP A 352 19.19 -9.33 23.24
CA ASP A 352 19.82 -10.34 22.39
C ASP A 352 18.96 -10.71 21.17
N SER A 353 17.64 -10.72 21.33
CA SER A 353 16.69 -11.00 20.23
C SER A 353 16.55 -9.82 19.26
N GLN A 354 16.68 -8.58 19.74
CA GLN A 354 16.69 -7.38 18.89
C GLN A 354 17.94 -7.34 18.03
N ARG A 355 19.10 -7.65 18.62
CA ARG A 355 20.37 -7.71 17.89
C ARG A 355 20.40 -8.83 16.85
N ALA A 356 19.85 -10.00 17.17
CA ALA A 356 19.71 -11.09 16.22
C ALA A 356 18.83 -10.70 15.02
N ARG A 357 17.68 -10.05 15.28
CA ARG A 357 16.79 -9.54 14.22
C ARG A 357 17.48 -8.47 13.36
N HIS A 358 18.24 -7.56 13.98
CA HIS A 358 19.03 -6.57 13.27
C HIS A 358 20.01 -7.24 12.28
N ASP A 359 20.82 -8.19 12.77
CA ASP A 359 21.85 -8.86 11.96
C ASP A 359 21.24 -9.70 10.84
N GLU A 360 20.11 -10.36 11.11
CA GLU A 360 19.34 -11.11 10.12
C GLU A 360 18.84 -10.19 8.99
N VAL A 361 18.18 -9.08 9.33
CA VAL A 361 17.64 -8.13 8.35
C VAL A 361 18.75 -7.48 7.53
N ALA A 362 19.83 -7.05 8.19
CA ALA A 362 20.98 -6.46 7.51
C ALA A 362 21.64 -7.45 6.53
N GLY A 363 21.83 -8.71 6.96
CA GLY A 363 22.38 -9.76 6.11
C GLY A 363 21.46 -10.13 4.94
N ALA A 364 20.15 -10.22 5.16
CA ALA A 364 19.17 -10.50 4.11
C ALA A 364 19.08 -9.36 3.09
N LEU A 365 19.16 -8.10 3.55
CA LEU A 365 19.20 -6.93 2.68
C LEU A 365 20.46 -6.93 1.80
N ALA A 366 21.62 -7.17 2.40
CA ALA A 366 22.88 -7.31 1.69
C ALA A 366 22.82 -8.41 0.61
N ALA A 367 22.24 -9.57 0.95
CA ALA A 367 22.08 -10.68 0.04
C ALA A 367 21.10 -10.38 -1.11
N ALA A 368 20.00 -9.67 -0.83
CA ALA A 368 19.03 -9.24 -1.84
C ALA A 368 19.60 -8.20 -2.83
N LEU A 369 20.54 -7.38 -2.36
CA LEU A 369 21.25 -6.39 -3.17
C LEU A 369 22.49 -6.97 -3.89
N ALA A 370 22.82 -8.24 -3.66
CA ALA A 370 23.90 -8.89 -4.39
C ALA A 370 23.59 -8.93 -5.90
N PRO A 371 24.58 -8.78 -6.79
CA PRO A 371 24.38 -8.54 -8.23
C PRO A 371 23.33 -9.42 -8.90
N ALA A 372 23.48 -10.74 -8.81
CA ALA A 372 22.58 -11.69 -9.46
C ALA A 372 21.18 -11.69 -8.83
N ALA A 373 21.10 -11.54 -7.50
CA ALA A 373 19.82 -11.49 -6.78
C ALA A 373 19.05 -10.21 -7.11
N TRP A 374 19.76 -9.07 -7.17
CA TRP A 374 19.20 -7.77 -7.51
C TRP A 374 18.66 -7.73 -8.94
N GLU A 375 19.44 -8.22 -9.91
CA GLU A 375 18.97 -8.31 -11.31
C GLU A 375 17.73 -9.19 -11.43
N ALA A 376 17.74 -10.37 -10.80
CA ALA A 376 16.59 -11.26 -10.78
C ALA A 376 15.36 -10.61 -10.13
N TRP A 377 15.56 -9.84 -9.05
CA TRP A 377 14.47 -9.17 -8.35
C TRP A 377 13.88 -8.03 -9.18
N ARG A 378 14.72 -7.22 -9.84
CA ARG A 378 14.26 -6.18 -10.78
C ARG A 378 13.48 -6.79 -11.94
N ALA A 379 13.98 -7.89 -12.51
CA ALA A 379 13.29 -8.60 -13.59
C ALA A 379 11.91 -9.10 -13.13
N ARG A 380 11.81 -9.66 -11.90
CA ARG A 380 10.53 -10.10 -11.35
C ARG A 380 9.56 -8.94 -11.10
N ALA A 381 10.05 -7.83 -10.55
CA ALA A 381 9.27 -6.63 -10.32
C ALA A 381 8.75 -6.02 -11.64
N ALA A 382 9.53 -6.06 -12.72
CA ALA A 382 9.08 -5.64 -14.04
C ALA A 382 8.03 -6.61 -14.63
N ALA A 383 8.22 -7.92 -14.46
CA ALA A 383 7.27 -8.92 -14.92
C ALA A 383 5.91 -8.83 -14.21
N TRP A 384 5.87 -8.38 -12.96
CA TRP A 384 4.63 -8.13 -12.21
C TRP A 384 3.64 -7.25 -12.99
N ASP A 385 4.12 -6.14 -13.53
CA ASP A 385 3.27 -5.23 -14.29
C ASP A 385 2.71 -5.93 -15.52
N ALA A 386 3.51 -6.72 -16.24
CA ALA A 386 3.03 -7.49 -17.39
C ALA A 386 1.97 -8.54 -17.01
N ASP A 387 2.14 -9.22 -15.87
CA ASP A 387 1.23 -10.27 -15.38
C ASP A 387 -0.17 -9.73 -15.05
N TYR A 388 -0.24 -8.52 -14.48
CA TYR A 388 -1.47 -7.96 -13.93
C TYR A 388 -2.05 -6.77 -14.71
N ALA A 389 -1.23 -6.01 -15.45
CA ALA A 389 -1.68 -4.82 -16.19
C ALA A 389 -2.70 -5.14 -17.30
N GLN A 390 -2.69 -6.38 -17.81
CA GLN A 390 -3.65 -6.82 -18.83
C GLN A 390 -5.02 -7.18 -18.26
N GLN A 391 -5.11 -7.42 -16.95
CA GLN A 391 -6.36 -7.77 -16.29
C GLN A 391 -7.21 -6.52 -16.03
N SER A 392 -8.53 -6.69 -16.01
CA SER A 392 -9.47 -5.65 -15.56
C SER A 392 -9.22 -5.30 -14.09
N GLY A 393 -9.12 -4.01 -13.79
CA GLY A 393 -8.86 -3.52 -12.44
C GLY A 393 -10.08 -3.60 -11.52
N LEU A 394 -9.88 -3.24 -10.24
CA LEU A 394 -10.92 -3.28 -9.21
C LEU A 394 -12.16 -2.48 -9.62
N ALA A 395 -11.99 -1.23 -10.05
CA ALA A 395 -13.10 -0.36 -10.43
C ALA A 395 -13.87 -0.93 -11.64
N ASP A 396 -13.18 -1.42 -12.67
CA ASP A 396 -13.83 -2.03 -13.85
C ASP A 396 -14.68 -3.24 -13.45
N ARG A 397 -14.13 -4.13 -12.59
CA ARG A 397 -14.84 -5.33 -12.12
C ARG A 397 -16.00 -5.00 -11.19
N LEU A 398 -15.85 -4.00 -10.32
CA LEU A 398 -16.91 -3.53 -9.44
C LEU A 398 -18.06 -2.95 -10.26
N VAL A 399 -17.78 -2.13 -11.26
CA VAL A 399 -18.80 -1.55 -12.15
C VAL A 399 -19.54 -2.65 -12.91
N ALA A 400 -18.82 -3.62 -13.47
CA ALA A 400 -19.40 -4.75 -14.17
C ALA A 400 -20.27 -5.63 -13.23
N PHE A 401 -19.81 -5.86 -12.01
CA PHE A 401 -20.56 -6.57 -10.98
C PHE A 401 -21.87 -5.85 -10.66
N CYS A 402 -21.82 -4.54 -10.40
CA CYS A 402 -23.01 -3.74 -10.09
C CYS A 402 -24.03 -3.76 -11.24
N ALA A 403 -23.58 -3.61 -12.49
CA ALA A 403 -24.46 -3.70 -13.65
C ALA A 403 -25.17 -5.06 -13.71
N LYS A 404 -24.42 -6.16 -13.55
CA LYS A 404 -24.97 -7.53 -13.57
C LYS A 404 -25.97 -7.80 -12.45
N GLN A 405 -25.76 -7.30 -11.24
CA GLN A 405 -26.70 -7.53 -10.13
C GLN A 405 -27.98 -6.71 -10.30
N ARG A 406 -27.89 -5.49 -10.82
CA ARG A 406 -29.06 -4.64 -11.09
C ARG A 406 -29.94 -5.14 -12.24
N GLU A 407 -29.41 -5.94 -13.15
CA GLU A 407 -30.23 -6.61 -14.18
C GLU A 407 -31.03 -7.80 -13.62
N LYS A 408 -30.65 -8.34 -12.45
CA LYS A 408 -31.26 -9.54 -11.84
C LYS A 408 -32.34 -9.24 -10.81
N GLY A 409 -32.30 -8.06 -10.20
CA GLY A 409 -33.32 -7.56 -9.25
C GLY A 409 -34.25 -6.59 -9.95
#